data_AF-A0AAW6S008-F1
#
_entry.id   AF-A0AAW6S008-F1
#
_cell.length_a   1.000
_cell.length_b   1.000
_cell.length_c   1.000
_cell.angle_alpha   90.00
_cell.angle_beta   90.00
_cell.angle_gamma   90.00
#
_symmetry.space_group_name_H-M   'P 1'
#
loop_
_entity.id
_entity.type
_entity.pdbx_description
1 polymer ?
#
loop_
_entity_poly.entity_id
_entity_poly.type
_entity_poly.pdbx_seq_one_letter_code
_entity_poly.pdbx_strand_id
1 'polypeptide(L)'
;IELIPLLTDGCVITTNFDKLLERVFEEKSRPFQGFMHGIQQHSGFASQLVQGSRCILKLHGTFEVNETYIFSKQQYDDAYGCDCLDYTKPLAKVLRQIFISHSLVFIGCSLELDRTLELFLDVVNSNVFDIPNHFAFFPEFESDNNLEKETLISSVGIKPIWYQVTSNEDGSQNHDQLEQLLSFAIDCANGRAKL
;
A
#
# COMPACT_ATOMS: atom_id res chain seq x y z
N ILE A 1 11.93 -7.46 -3.87
CA ILE A 1 10.56 -7.65 -4.43
C ILE A 1 10.10 -9.12 -4.44
N GLU A 2 11.02 -10.07 -4.58
CA GLU A 2 10.76 -11.53 -4.55
C GLU A 2 10.04 -12.04 -3.30
N LEU A 3 10.16 -11.34 -2.17
CA LEU A 3 9.51 -11.70 -0.91
C LEU A 3 8.02 -11.29 -0.86
N ILE A 4 7.57 -10.35 -1.69
CA ILE A 4 6.21 -9.80 -1.62
C ILE A 4 5.13 -10.86 -1.83
N PRO A 5 5.25 -11.81 -2.80
CA PRO A 5 4.28 -12.89 -2.92
C PRO A 5 4.18 -13.78 -1.69
N LEU A 6 5.25 -13.88 -0.88
CA LEU A 6 5.26 -14.66 0.35
C LEU A 6 4.65 -13.91 1.54
N LEU A 7 4.63 -12.58 1.48
CA LEU A 7 4.14 -11.70 2.54
C LEU A 7 2.61 -11.62 2.58
N THR A 8 1.93 -11.76 1.43
CA THR A 8 0.48 -11.58 1.35
C THR A 8 -0.19 -12.51 0.34
N ASP A 9 -1.35 -13.03 0.73
CA ASP A 9 -2.32 -13.68 -0.16
C ASP A 9 -3.47 -12.75 -0.58
N GLY A 10 -3.54 -11.56 0.00
CA GLY A 10 -4.65 -10.64 -0.17
C GLY A 10 -4.43 -9.60 -1.28
N CYS A 11 -4.83 -8.37 -0.98
CA CYS A 11 -4.73 -7.25 -1.91
C CYS A 11 -3.36 -6.56 -1.83
N VAL A 12 -2.79 -6.23 -3.00
CA VAL A 12 -1.63 -5.37 -3.15
C VAL A 12 -2.07 -4.04 -3.75
N ILE A 13 -1.76 -2.93 -3.09
CA ILE A 13 -2.01 -1.57 -3.61
C ILE A 13 -0.66 -0.97 -3.99
N THR A 14 -0.57 -0.34 -5.16
CA THR A 14 0.66 0.30 -5.62
C THR A 14 0.39 1.56 -6.42
N THR A 15 1.31 2.52 -6.32
CA THR A 15 1.40 3.68 -7.22
C THR A 15 2.30 3.38 -8.43
N ASN A 16 3.03 2.24 -8.41
CA ASN A 16 3.91 1.85 -9.50
C ASN A 16 3.13 1.46 -10.74
N PHE A 17 3.69 1.83 -11.88
CA PHE A 17 3.05 1.75 -13.17
C PHE A 17 3.42 0.49 -13.97
N ASP A 18 4.65 0.01 -13.75
CA ASP A 18 5.21 -1.20 -14.36
C ASP A 18 4.51 -2.49 -13.86
N LYS A 19 4.73 -3.60 -14.57
CA LYS A 19 4.13 -4.92 -14.26
C LYS A 19 5.04 -5.84 -13.43
N LEU A 20 6.02 -5.29 -12.71
CA LEU A 20 6.99 -6.13 -12.00
C LEU A 20 6.33 -7.00 -10.93
N LEU A 21 5.37 -6.44 -10.18
CA LEU A 21 4.62 -7.20 -9.18
C LEU A 21 3.84 -8.34 -9.84
N GLU A 22 3.08 -8.06 -10.90
CA GLU A 22 2.31 -9.09 -11.60
C GLU A 22 3.18 -10.25 -12.07
N ARG A 23 4.33 -9.95 -12.70
CA ARG A 23 5.29 -10.97 -13.16
C ARG A 23 5.85 -11.79 -12.01
N VAL A 24 6.29 -11.15 -10.93
CA VAL A 24 6.85 -11.84 -9.76
C VAL A 24 5.81 -12.75 -9.10
N PHE A 25 4.55 -12.33 -9.02
CA PHE A 25 3.46 -13.17 -8.51
C PHE A 25 3.15 -14.36 -9.44
N GLU A 26 3.16 -14.16 -10.75
CA GLU A 26 3.02 -15.24 -11.75
C GLU A 26 4.16 -16.27 -11.65
N GLU A 27 5.41 -15.82 -11.57
CA GLU A 27 6.60 -16.67 -11.48
C GLU A 27 6.59 -17.53 -10.20
N LYS A 28 6.02 -17.03 -9.11
CA LYS A 28 5.82 -17.81 -7.86
C LYS A 28 4.56 -18.68 -7.89
N SER A 29 3.91 -18.87 -9.03
CA SER A 29 2.65 -19.63 -9.18
C SER A 29 1.52 -19.09 -8.30
N ARG A 30 1.51 -17.77 -8.08
CA ARG A 30 0.57 -17.04 -7.23
C ARG A 30 -0.01 -15.84 -7.99
N PRO A 31 -0.62 -16.00 -9.17
CA PRO A 31 -1.10 -14.87 -9.96
C PRO A 31 -2.18 -14.05 -9.23
N PHE A 32 -2.30 -12.78 -9.59
CA PHE A 32 -3.46 -11.96 -9.24
C PHE A 32 -4.70 -12.41 -10.02
N GLN A 33 -5.86 -12.29 -9.39
CA GLN A 33 -7.16 -12.67 -9.95
C GLN A 33 -8.06 -11.44 -10.14
N GLY A 34 -7.96 -10.44 -9.24
CA GLY A 34 -8.65 -9.17 -9.36
C GLY A 34 -7.70 -8.03 -9.75
N PHE A 35 -8.12 -7.20 -10.70
CA PHE A 35 -7.35 -6.05 -11.17
C PHE A 35 -8.21 -4.78 -11.11
N MET A 36 -7.62 -3.70 -10.63
CA MET A 36 -8.21 -2.36 -10.75
C MET A 36 -7.11 -1.37 -11.08
N HIS A 37 -7.28 -0.64 -12.18
CA HIS A 37 -6.33 0.35 -12.66
C HIS A 37 -6.99 1.73 -12.63
N GLY A 38 -6.48 2.61 -11.76
CA GLY A 38 -6.95 3.99 -11.60
C GLY A 38 -8.47 4.10 -11.46
N ILE A 39 -9.09 4.80 -12.40
CA ILE A 39 -10.53 5.10 -12.41
C ILE A 39 -11.40 4.03 -13.11
N GLN A 40 -10.86 2.84 -13.37
CA GLN A 40 -11.59 1.79 -14.08
C GLN A 40 -12.93 1.46 -13.40
N GLN A 41 -14.02 1.74 -14.10
CA GLN A 41 -15.39 1.43 -13.67
C GLN A 41 -15.68 -0.06 -13.90
N HIS A 42 -16.51 -0.65 -13.05
CA HIS A 42 -17.02 -2.03 -13.21
C HIS A 42 -15.96 -3.14 -13.30
N SER A 43 -14.78 -2.96 -12.70
CA SER A 43 -13.69 -3.96 -12.70
C SER A 43 -14.03 -5.28 -11.98
N GLY A 44 -15.15 -5.36 -11.26
CA GLY A 44 -15.46 -6.48 -10.37
C GLY A 44 -14.52 -6.59 -9.16
N PHE A 45 -13.57 -5.65 -9.02
CA PHE A 45 -12.51 -5.68 -8.01
C PHE A 45 -13.04 -5.78 -6.58
N ALA A 46 -14.04 -4.98 -6.22
CA ALA A 46 -14.63 -5.02 -4.89
C ALA A 46 -15.24 -6.40 -4.56
N SER A 47 -15.81 -7.09 -5.55
CA SER A 47 -16.34 -8.44 -5.37
C SER A 47 -15.22 -9.45 -5.15
N GLN A 48 -14.15 -9.39 -5.96
CA GLN A 48 -12.97 -10.24 -5.82
C GLN A 48 -12.27 -10.02 -4.46
N LEU A 49 -12.15 -8.77 -4.02
CA LEU A 49 -11.61 -8.40 -2.72
C LEU A 49 -12.42 -9.04 -1.57
N VAL A 50 -13.76 -8.96 -1.62
CA VAL A 50 -14.64 -9.57 -0.59
C VAL A 50 -14.55 -11.09 -0.59
N GLN A 51 -14.33 -11.71 -1.76
CA GLN A 51 -14.15 -13.16 -1.88
C GLN A 51 -12.79 -13.64 -1.35
N GLY A 52 -11.90 -12.72 -0.94
CA GLY A 52 -10.54 -13.06 -0.50
C GLY A 52 -9.63 -13.46 -1.67
N SER A 53 -10.00 -13.13 -2.90
CA SER A 53 -9.13 -13.34 -4.06
C SER A 53 -7.91 -12.43 -3.97
N ARG A 54 -6.79 -12.90 -4.51
CA ARG A 54 -5.58 -12.09 -4.62
C ARG A 54 -5.82 -10.97 -5.64
N CYS A 55 -5.69 -9.73 -5.20
CA CYS A 55 -6.05 -8.56 -5.99
C CYS A 55 -4.89 -7.58 -6.11
N ILE A 56 -4.81 -6.85 -7.22
CA ILE A 56 -3.89 -5.72 -7.39
C ILE A 56 -4.66 -4.44 -7.76
N LEU A 57 -4.45 -3.39 -6.98
CA LEU A 57 -4.97 -2.05 -7.21
C LEU A 57 -3.80 -1.12 -7.58
N LYS A 58 -3.81 -0.62 -8.80
CA LYS A 58 -2.83 0.38 -9.27
C LYS A 58 -3.45 1.76 -9.26
N LEU A 59 -3.04 2.61 -8.32
CA LEU A 59 -3.66 3.92 -8.08
C LEU A 59 -3.55 4.85 -9.29
N HIS A 60 -2.42 4.88 -9.99
CA HIS A 60 -2.21 5.74 -11.17
C HIS A 60 -2.45 5.05 -12.50
N GLY A 61 -3.11 3.89 -12.50
CA GLY A 61 -3.36 3.11 -13.72
C GLY A 61 -2.20 2.18 -14.09
N THR A 62 -2.22 1.69 -15.33
CA THR A 62 -1.22 0.73 -15.85
C THR A 62 -0.67 1.18 -17.19
N PHE A 63 0.62 1.01 -17.44
CA PHE A 63 1.30 1.48 -18.65
C PHE A 63 0.69 1.05 -20.00
N GLU A 64 -0.13 -0.01 -20.00
CA GLU A 64 -0.78 -0.51 -21.21
C GLU A 64 -2.05 0.25 -21.58
N VAL A 65 -2.69 0.93 -20.63
CA VAL A 65 -4.02 1.52 -20.80
C VAL A 65 -4.00 2.99 -20.35
N ASN A 66 -3.75 3.88 -21.30
CA ASN A 66 -3.62 5.32 -21.08
C ASN A 66 -4.85 5.94 -20.41
N GLU A 67 -6.04 5.39 -20.67
CA GLU A 67 -7.31 5.85 -20.13
C GLU A 67 -7.43 5.64 -18.62
N THR A 68 -6.56 4.82 -18.02
CA THR A 68 -6.55 4.53 -16.59
C THR A 68 -5.67 5.49 -15.78
N TYR A 69 -4.97 6.42 -16.44
CA TYR A 69 -3.98 7.27 -15.78
C TYR A 69 -4.60 8.28 -14.83
N ILE A 70 -3.92 8.49 -13.70
CA ILE A 70 -4.28 9.52 -12.72
C ILE A 70 -3.05 10.38 -12.46
N PHE A 71 -2.86 11.41 -13.29
CA PHE A 71 -1.73 12.34 -13.18
C PHE A 71 -2.16 13.82 -13.16
N SER A 72 -3.22 14.16 -13.87
CA SER A 72 -3.77 15.52 -13.89
C SER A 72 -4.73 15.74 -12.72
N LYS A 73 -4.84 17.00 -12.28
CA LYS A 73 -5.80 17.40 -11.24
C LYS A 73 -7.22 16.90 -11.54
N GLN A 74 -7.69 17.07 -12.78
CA GLN A 74 -9.02 16.60 -13.19
C GLN A 74 -9.20 15.10 -12.96
N GLN A 75 -8.20 14.28 -13.29
CA GLN A 75 -8.26 12.83 -13.06
C GLN A 75 -8.27 12.48 -11.57
N TYR A 76 -7.54 13.23 -10.74
CA TYR A 76 -7.62 13.09 -9.28
C TYR A 76 -9.03 13.45 -8.77
N ASP A 77 -9.59 14.57 -9.23
CA ASP A 77 -10.93 15.02 -8.84
C ASP A 77 -12.01 14.01 -9.26
N ASP A 78 -11.85 13.38 -10.42
CA ASP A 78 -12.76 12.34 -10.90
C ASP A 78 -12.63 11.02 -10.10
N ALA A 79 -11.44 10.74 -9.55
CA ALA A 79 -11.15 9.52 -8.81
C ALA A 79 -11.48 9.59 -7.31
N TYR A 80 -11.23 10.76 -6.69
CA TYR A 80 -11.35 10.97 -5.25
C TYR A 80 -12.43 12.00 -4.86
N GLY A 81 -12.85 12.87 -5.78
CA GLY A 81 -13.69 14.03 -5.49
C GLY A 81 -12.92 15.35 -5.63
N CYS A 82 -13.59 16.42 -6.05
CA CYS A 82 -12.98 17.73 -6.33
C CYS A 82 -12.60 18.49 -5.05
N ASP A 83 -13.61 18.88 -4.26
CA ASP A 83 -13.42 19.75 -3.10
C ASP A 83 -13.31 18.97 -1.78
N CYS A 84 -13.96 17.81 -1.72
CA CYS A 84 -13.93 16.89 -0.59
C CYS A 84 -13.93 15.45 -1.11
N LEU A 85 -13.54 14.52 -0.24
CA LEU A 85 -13.55 13.09 -0.56
C LEU A 85 -14.97 12.64 -0.87
N ASP A 86 -15.17 12.14 -2.08
CA ASP A 86 -16.44 11.61 -2.55
C ASP A 86 -16.37 10.08 -2.58
N TYR A 87 -16.91 9.46 -1.52
CA TYR A 87 -16.97 8.00 -1.38
C TYR A 87 -17.90 7.30 -2.37
N THR A 88 -18.59 8.05 -3.25
CA THR A 88 -19.30 7.46 -4.39
C THR A 88 -18.37 7.17 -5.56
N LYS A 89 -17.18 7.81 -5.60
CA LYS A 89 -16.19 7.58 -6.64
C LYS A 89 -15.55 6.20 -6.50
N PRO A 90 -15.21 5.53 -7.63
CA PRO A 90 -14.74 4.15 -7.60
C PRO A 90 -13.52 3.92 -6.70
N LEU A 91 -12.52 4.78 -6.80
CA LEU A 91 -11.26 4.61 -6.07
C LEU A 91 -11.44 4.89 -4.58
N ALA A 92 -12.10 6.00 -4.24
CA ALA A 92 -12.40 6.35 -2.85
C ALA A 92 -13.24 5.27 -2.13
N LYS A 93 -14.24 4.71 -2.82
CA LYS A 93 -15.08 3.63 -2.29
C LYS A 93 -14.27 2.37 -1.98
N VAL A 94 -13.42 1.94 -2.91
CA VAL A 94 -12.61 0.72 -2.77
C VAL A 94 -11.55 0.90 -1.69
N LEU A 95 -10.85 2.03 -1.67
CA LEU A 95 -9.84 2.32 -0.65
C LEU A 95 -10.44 2.34 0.76
N ARG A 96 -11.57 3.04 0.94
CA ARG A 96 -12.28 3.02 2.23
C ARG A 96 -12.62 1.60 2.65
N GLN A 97 -13.13 0.77 1.73
CA GLN A 97 -13.43 -0.62 2.04
C GLN A 97 -12.18 -1.41 2.47
N ILE A 98 -11.05 -1.23 1.81
CA ILE A 98 -9.79 -1.90 2.19
C ILE A 98 -9.35 -1.45 3.57
N PHE A 99 -9.32 -0.15 3.84
CA PHE A 99 -8.85 0.43 5.10
C PHE A 99 -9.66 -0.06 6.30
N ILE A 100 -10.98 -0.19 6.18
CA ILE A 100 -11.83 -0.65 7.29
C ILE A 100 -11.78 -2.16 7.52
N SER A 101 -11.34 -2.96 6.54
CA SER A 101 -11.48 -4.43 6.59
C SER A 101 -10.15 -5.19 6.62
N HIS A 102 -9.03 -4.53 6.32
CA HIS A 102 -7.73 -5.18 6.23
C HIS A 102 -6.64 -4.37 6.94
N SER A 103 -5.76 -5.06 7.66
CA SER A 103 -4.46 -4.50 8.05
C SER A 103 -3.60 -4.27 6.81
N LEU A 104 -2.97 -3.11 6.72
CA LEU A 104 -2.07 -2.75 5.64
C LEU A 104 -0.63 -2.77 6.12
N VAL A 105 0.27 -3.17 5.22
CA VAL A 105 1.71 -3.09 5.38
C VAL A 105 2.26 -2.17 4.29
N PHE A 106 2.72 -0.99 4.68
CA PHE A 106 3.32 -0.01 3.78
C PHE A 106 4.82 -0.30 3.66
N ILE A 107 5.31 -0.45 2.42
CA ILE A 107 6.72 -0.73 2.10
C ILE A 107 7.15 0.19 0.97
N GLY A 108 8.30 0.86 1.13
CA GLY A 108 8.82 1.77 0.11
C GLY A 108 7.96 3.02 -0.13
N CYS A 109 7.13 3.39 0.85
CA CYS A 109 6.29 4.57 0.80
C CYS A 109 6.79 5.59 1.83
N SER A 110 6.97 6.85 1.43
CA SER A 110 7.34 7.92 2.35
C SER A 110 6.17 8.35 3.26
N LEU A 111 4.93 7.94 2.94
CA LEU A 111 3.69 8.45 3.54
C LEU A 111 3.65 9.99 3.57
N GLU A 112 4.07 10.62 2.48
CA GLU A 112 3.83 12.04 2.26
C GLU A 112 2.32 12.32 2.13
N LEU A 113 1.90 13.51 2.53
CA LEU A 113 0.50 13.94 2.43
C LEU A 113 0.06 14.00 0.95
N ASP A 114 -0.52 12.91 0.48
CA ASP A 114 -1.23 12.79 -0.79
C ASP A 114 -2.73 12.56 -0.56
N ARG A 115 -3.54 12.61 -1.63
CA ARG A 115 -5.00 12.37 -1.54
C ARG A 115 -5.34 10.98 -1.00
N THR A 116 -4.48 9.98 -1.21
CA THR A 116 -4.66 8.62 -0.70
C THR A 116 -4.56 8.61 0.83
N LEU A 117 -3.55 9.30 1.36
CA LEU A 117 -3.34 9.47 2.79
C LEU A 117 -4.43 10.35 3.39
N GLU A 118 -4.84 11.45 2.75
CA GLU A 118 -5.99 12.25 3.20
C GLU A 118 -7.25 11.39 3.33
N LEU A 119 -7.52 10.49 2.37
CA LEU A 119 -8.63 9.55 2.47
C LEU A 119 -8.49 8.60 3.64
N PHE A 120 -7.29 8.05 3.84
CA PHE A 120 -7.00 7.19 4.98
C PHE A 120 -7.24 7.93 6.31
N LEU A 121 -6.74 9.17 6.43
CA LEU A 121 -6.91 10.03 7.60
C LEU A 121 -8.38 10.34 7.86
N ASP A 122 -9.18 10.65 6.84
CA ASP A 122 -10.61 10.89 7.00
C ASP A 122 -11.34 9.64 7.52
N VAL A 123 -11.02 8.47 6.96
CA VAL A 123 -11.59 7.19 7.41
C VAL A 123 -11.22 6.91 8.87
N VAL A 124 -9.95 7.08 9.26
CA VAL A 124 -9.49 6.87 10.63
C VAL A 124 -10.10 7.86 11.61
N ASN A 125 -10.04 9.15 11.30
CA ASN A 125 -10.52 10.21 12.18
C ASN A 125 -12.05 10.24 12.30
N SER A 126 -12.78 9.66 11.35
CA SER A 126 -14.24 9.55 11.44
C SER A 126 -14.70 8.77 12.68
N ASN A 127 -13.86 7.87 13.23
CA ASN A 127 -14.19 6.98 14.35
C ASN A 127 -15.52 6.21 14.15
N VAL A 128 -15.95 6.02 12.90
CA VAL A 128 -17.18 5.30 12.57
C VAL A 128 -16.95 3.79 12.55
N PHE A 129 -15.71 3.36 12.32
CA PHE A 129 -15.33 1.96 12.16
C PHE A 129 -14.20 1.59 13.12
N ASP A 130 -14.23 0.35 13.61
CA ASP A 130 -13.09 -0.27 14.29
C ASP A 130 -12.03 -0.64 13.25
N ILE A 131 -11.04 0.23 13.07
CA ILE A 131 -10.01 0.08 12.06
C ILE A 131 -8.87 -0.79 12.62
N PRO A 132 -8.43 -1.82 11.89
CA PRO A 132 -7.32 -2.66 12.33
C PRO A 132 -6.01 -1.87 12.38
N ASN A 133 -5.04 -2.33 13.17
CA ASN A 133 -3.71 -1.73 13.14
C ASN A 133 -3.07 -1.92 11.76
N HIS A 134 -2.47 -0.86 11.25
CA HIS A 134 -1.64 -0.89 10.05
C HIS A 134 -0.17 -0.80 10.44
N PHE A 135 0.74 -1.14 9.53
CA PHE A 135 2.19 -1.18 9.77
C PHE A 135 2.92 -0.53 8.61
N ALA A 136 4.05 0.13 8.88
CA ALA A 136 4.85 0.76 7.83
C ALA A 136 6.34 0.55 8.10
N PHE A 137 7.09 0.08 7.10
CA PHE A 137 8.54 -0.05 7.19
C PHE A 137 9.23 1.25 6.78
N PHE A 138 9.97 1.86 7.69
CA PHE A 138 10.69 3.11 7.43
C PHE A 138 12.19 2.97 7.60
N PRO A 139 12.98 3.55 6.68
CA PRO A 139 14.41 3.71 6.90
C PRO A 139 14.64 4.64 8.09
N GLU A 140 15.49 4.23 9.01
CA GLU A 140 15.96 5.02 10.14
C GLU A 140 17.08 5.94 9.65
N PHE A 141 16.79 7.24 9.57
CA PHE A 141 17.79 8.26 9.28
C PHE A 141 18.17 9.01 10.56
N GLU A 142 19.42 9.45 10.72
CA GLU A 142 19.89 10.23 11.87
C GLU A 142 19.37 11.69 11.87
N SER A 143 18.07 11.91 11.69
CA SER A 143 17.48 13.25 11.63
C SER A 143 16.36 13.47 12.66
N ASP A 144 16.29 14.67 13.21
CA ASP A 144 15.27 15.12 14.19
C ASP A 144 13.81 15.02 13.68
N ASN A 145 13.61 14.85 12.37
CA ASN A 145 12.30 14.77 11.72
C ASN A 145 11.59 13.41 11.94
N ASN A 146 12.29 12.39 12.46
CA ASN A 146 11.69 11.07 12.68
C ASN A 146 10.61 11.08 13.76
N LEU A 147 10.76 11.92 14.80
CA LEU A 147 9.81 11.96 15.92
C LEU A 147 8.47 12.59 15.53
N GLU A 148 8.50 13.68 14.75
CA GLU A 148 7.28 14.31 14.24
C GLU A 148 6.53 13.37 13.29
N LYS A 149 7.27 12.71 12.40
CA LYS A 149 6.73 11.70 11.49
C LYS A 149 6.14 10.50 12.23
N GLU A 150 6.84 9.98 13.23
CA GLU A 150 6.37 8.89 14.08
C GLU A 150 5.09 9.27 14.82
N THR A 151 5.02 10.49 15.35
CA THR A 151 3.83 11.01 16.05
C THR A 151 2.64 11.09 15.10
N LEU A 152 2.83 11.66 13.91
CA LEU A 152 1.79 11.77 12.89
C LEU A 152 1.27 10.39 12.47
N ILE A 153 2.17 9.47 12.14
CA ILE A 153 1.83 8.12 11.65
C ILE A 153 1.16 7.28 12.75
N SER A 154 1.66 7.37 13.98
CA SER A 154 1.07 6.66 15.12
C SER A 154 -0.32 7.20 15.47
N SER A 155 -0.55 8.51 15.33
CA SER A 155 -1.86 9.13 15.57
C SER A 155 -2.96 8.59 14.65
N VAL A 156 -2.59 7.96 13.54
CA VAL A 156 -3.52 7.48 12.51
C VAL A 156 -3.58 5.95 12.46
N GLY A 157 -3.12 5.29 13.54
CA GLY A 157 -3.22 3.83 13.70
C GLY A 157 -2.22 3.03 12.85
N ILE A 158 -1.19 3.70 12.29
CA ILE A 158 -0.10 3.03 11.59
C ILE A 158 1.08 2.88 12.56
N LYS A 159 1.58 1.65 12.73
CA LYS A 159 2.74 1.34 13.57
C LYS A 159 4.02 1.35 12.72
N PRO A 160 4.96 2.27 12.96
CA PRO A 160 6.22 2.28 12.25
C PRO A 160 7.12 1.10 12.68
N ILE A 161 7.82 0.51 11.73
CA ILE A 161 8.87 -0.48 11.92
C ILE A 161 10.13 0.10 11.28
N TRP A 162 11.03 0.59 12.11
CA TRP A 162 12.26 1.23 11.67
C TRP A 162 13.31 0.18 11.28
N TYR A 163 14.06 0.47 10.21
CA TYR A 163 15.19 -0.34 9.77
C TYR A 163 16.35 0.55 9.33
N GLN A 164 17.55 0.12 9.65
CA GLN A 164 18.83 0.72 9.33
C GLN A 164 19.11 0.64 7.83
N VAL A 165 19.59 1.76 7.30
CA VAL A 165 20.09 1.87 5.93
C VAL A 165 21.57 2.19 6.00
N THR A 166 22.39 1.37 5.35
CA THR A 166 23.84 1.63 5.22
C THR A 166 24.17 2.11 3.82
N SER A 167 25.34 2.73 3.65
CA SER A 167 25.82 3.12 2.32
C SER A 167 26.86 2.12 1.83
N ASN A 168 26.73 1.65 0.59
CA ASN A 168 27.72 0.83 -0.08
C ASN A 168 28.95 1.68 -0.50
N GLU A 169 30.05 1.02 -0.87
CA GLU A 169 31.28 1.69 -1.32
C GLU A 169 31.09 2.57 -2.58
N ASP A 170 30.08 2.25 -3.40
CA ASP A 170 29.71 3.00 -4.61
C ASP A 170 28.72 4.17 -4.34
N GLY A 171 28.33 4.37 -3.08
CA GLY A 171 27.38 5.40 -2.66
C GLY A 171 25.91 5.02 -2.80
N SER A 172 25.59 3.79 -3.24
CA SER A 172 24.22 3.29 -3.24
C SER A 172 23.73 2.98 -1.81
N GLN A 173 22.44 3.17 -1.56
CA GLN A 173 21.82 2.81 -0.28
C GLN A 173 21.58 1.30 -0.22
N ASN A 174 21.95 0.70 0.91
CA ASN A 174 21.74 -0.70 1.22
C ASN A 174 20.57 -0.84 2.21
N HIS A 175 19.54 -1.57 1.78
CA HIS A 175 18.32 -1.83 2.54
C HIS A 175 18.21 -3.30 2.99
N ASP A 176 19.33 -4.02 3.14
CA ASP A 176 19.34 -5.46 3.44
C ASP A 176 18.58 -5.80 4.73
N GLN A 177 18.59 -4.91 5.72
CA GLN A 177 17.82 -5.13 6.95
C GLN A 177 16.31 -5.16 6.70
N LEU A 178 15.80 -4.40 5.73
CA LEU A 178 14.39 -4.49 5.34
C LEU A 178 14.07 -5.90 4.84
N GLU A 179 14.92 -6.48 3.99
CA GLU A 179 14.71 -7.84 3.48
C GLU A 179 14.75 -8.88 4.60
N GLN A 180 15.68 -8.73 5.55
CA GLN A 180 15.77 -9.59 6.74
C GLN A 180 14.51 -9.51 7.60
N LEU A 181 14.00 -8.29 7.85
CA LEU A 181 12.77 -8.08 8.62
C LEU A 181 11.54 -8.66 7.91
N LEU A 182 11.45 -8.50 6.59
CA LEU A 182 10.37 -9.10 5.79
C LEU A 182 10.43 -10.63 5.82
N SER A 183 11.63 -11.21 5.67
CA SER A 183 11.82 -12.67 5.79
C SER A 183 11.43 -13.16 7.19
N PHE A 184 11.83 -12.45 8.24
CA PHE A 184 11.47 -12.78 9.61
C PHE A 184 9.95 -12.70 9.83
N ALA A 185 9.28 -11.68 9.30
CA ALA A 185 7.82 -11.56 9.37
C ALA A 185 7.12 -12.73 8.66
N ILE A 186 7.63 -13.15 7.49
CA ILE A 186 7.14 -14.33 6.76
C ILE A 186 7.35 -15.61 7.59
N ASP A 187 8.50 -15.75 8.26
CA ASP A 187 8.78 -16.90 9.11
C ASP A 187 7.89 -16.96 10.34
N CYS A 188 7.64 -15.82 10.99
CA CYS A 188 6.67 -15.70 12.08
C CYS A 188 5.26 -16.08 11.63
N ALA A 189 4.81 -15.57 10.47
CA ALA A 189 3.49 -15.89 9.91
C ALA A 189 3.32 -17.39 9.60
N ASN A 190 4.40 -18.06 9.20
CA ASN A 190 4.42 -19.50 8.93
C ASN A 190 4.75 -20.35 10.16
N GLY A 191 4.88 -19.76 11.36
CA GLY A 191 5.21 -20.47 12.60
C GLY A 191 6.63 -21.04 12.65
N ARG A 192 7.53 -20.58 11.78
CA ARG A 192 8.93 -21.00 11.68
C ARG A 192 9.86 -20.21 12.61
N ALA A 193 9.42 -19.05 13.08
CA ALA A 193 10.11 -18.20 14.05
C ALA A 193 9.17 -17.77 15.19
N LYS A 194 9.74 -17.44 16.35
CA LYS A 194 9.02 -16.85 17.49
C LYS A 194 9.61 -15.48 17.81
N LEU A 195 8.72 -14.54 18.15
CA LEU A 195 9.04 -13.23 18.71
C LEU A 195 9.63 -13.34 20.11
#